data_AF-A0A0P6VNY3-F1
#
_entry.id   AF-A0A0P6VNY3-F1
#
_cell.length_a   1.000
_cell.length_b   1.000
_cell.length_c   1.000
_cell.angle_alpha   90.00
_cell.angle_beta   90.00
_cell.angle_gamma   90.00
#
_symmetry.space_group_name_H-M   'P 1'
#
loop_
_entity.id
_entity.type
_entity.pdbx_description
1 polymer ?
#
loop_
_entity_poly.entity_id
_entity_poly.type
_entity_poly.pdbx_seq_one_letter_code
_entity_poly.pdbx_strand_id
1 'polypeptide(L)'
;MERLPRPSRSLVWIGSCRKDYGAFPPAVQEAFGFELFLAQTGQRPPSAKTLKGLSGGTVELIDDFDGDTYRAVYTTRFESVIYVLHAFKKKSKSGIKTPQTDIDLIRKRLKDAEADHANRMKRETPS
;
A
#
# COMPACT_ATOMS: atom_id res chain seq x y z
N MET A 1 15.53 23.24 6.18
CA MET A 1 14.59 22.12 5.97
C MET A 1 14.46 21.89 4.49
N GLU A 2 14.79 20.69 4.02
CA GLU A 2 14.65 20.33 2.61
C GLU A 2 13.16 20.19 2.27
N ARG A 3 12.70 20.87 1.21
CA ARG A 3 11.28 20.88 0.85
C ARG A 3 10.91 19.52 0.26
N LEU A 4 9.94 18.84 0.87
CA LEU A 4 9.47 17.57 0.32
C LEU A 4 8.94 17.78 -1.13
N PRO A 5 9.32 16.91 -2.08
CA PRO A 5 8.84 16.98 -3.45
C PRO A 5 7.32 16.84 -3.51
N ARG A 6 6.71 17.43 -4.54
CA ARG A 6 5.27 17.22 -4.77
C ARG A 6 5.04 15.77 -5.23
N PRO A 7 3.93 15.12 -4.83
CA PRO A 7 3.57 13.81 -5.34
C PRO A 7 3.53 13.79 -6.87
N SER A 8 4.38 12.98 -7.49
CA SER A 8 4.35 12.73 -8.95
C SER A 8 3.43 11.57 -9.30
N ARG A 9 3.06 10.74 -8.31
CA ARG A 9 2.18 9.59 -8.46
C ARG A 9 0.88 9.79 -7.69
N SER A 10 -0.23 9.43 -8.31
CA SER A 10 -1.54 9.39 -7.63
C SER A 10 -1.61 8.22 -6.65
N LEU A 11 -2.45 8.31 -5.62
CA LEU A 11 -2.71 7.22 -4.68
C LEU A 11 -4.11 6.67 -4.91
N VAL A 12 -4.22 5.36 -5.14
CA VAL A 12 -5.48 4.68 -5.41
C VAL A 12 -5.65 3.50 -4.47
N TRP A 13 -6.86 3.34 -3.95
CA TRP A 13 -7.22 2.27 -3.01
C TRP A 13 -8.03 1.20 -3.72
N ILE A 14 -7.63 -0.06 -3.58
CA ILE A 14 -8.31 -1.19 -4.23
C ILE A 14 -9.24 -1.92 -3.25
N GLY A 15 -10.49 -2.13 -3.68
CA GLY A 15 -11.48 -2.86 -2.90
C GLY A 15 -11.79 -2.15 -1.57
N SER A 16 -11.89 -2.93 -0.48
CA SER A 16 -12.25 -2.40 0.84
C SER A 16 -11.10 -1.72 1.60
N CYS A 17 -9.86 -1.74 1.07
CA CYS A 17 -8.69 -1.41 1.87
C CYS A 17 -8.71 0.03 2.44
N ARG A 18 -9.37 0.98 1.78
CA ARG A 18 -9.55 2.34 2.32
C ARG A 18 -10.41 2.36 3.58
N LYS A 19 -11.47 1.56 3.60
CA LYS A 19 -12.36 1.42 4.76
C LYS A 19 -11.60 0.74 5.91
N ASP A 20 -10.87 -0.32 5.59
CA ASP A 20 -10.09 -1.07 6.58
C ASP A 20 -8.98 -0.20 7.21
N TYR A 21 -8.31 0.61 6.38
CA TYR A 21 -7.34 1.62 6.83
C TYR A 21 -7.98 2.68 7.73
N GLY A 22 -9.17 3.18 7.36
CA GLY A 22 -9.88 4.20 8.13
C GLY A 22 -10.33 3.72 9.52
N ALA A 23 -10.31 2.40 9.77
CA ALA A 23 -10.58 1.81 11.08
C ALA A 23 -9.32 1.69 11.98
N PHE A 24 -8.14 2.05 11.47
CA PHE A 24 -6.92 2.05 12.28
C PHE A 24 -6.94 3.19 13.32
N PRO A 25 -6.15 3.08 14.40
CA PRO A 25 -5.93 4.20 15.31
C PRO A 25 -5.43 5.45 14.55
N PRO A 26 -5.82 6.67 14.94
CA PRO A 26 -5.41 7.89 14.25
C PRO A 26 -3.88 8.03 14.08
N ALA A 27 -3.10 7.66 15.09
CA ALA A 27 -1.64 7.71 15.02
C ALA A 27 -1.07 6.80 13.91
N VAL A 28 -1.64 5.60 13.75
CA VAL A 28 -1.25 4.67 12.68
C VAL A 28 -1.66 5.21 11.31
N GLN A 29 -2.83 5.84 11.22
CA GLN A 29 -3.28 6.49 9.98
C GLN A 29 -2.38 7.67 9.58
N GLU A 30 -1.88 8.43 10.55
CA GLU A 30 -0.94 9.53 10.30
C GLU A 30 0.41 9.00 9.83
N ALA A 31 0.97 8.01 10.55
CA ALA A 31 2.26 7.39 10.21
C ALA A 31 2.23 6.78 8.80
N PHE A 32 1.27 5.91 8.50
CA PHE A 32 1.14 5.32 7.17
C PHE A 32 0.75 6.35 6.11
N GLY A 33 -0.01 7.40 6.45
CA GLY A 33 -0.37 8.45 5.52
C GLY A 33 0.87 9.21 5.04
N PHE A 34 1.76 9.57 5.96
CA PHE A 34 3.04 10.18 5.64
C PHE A 34 3.93 9.25 4.81
N GLU A 35 4.00 7.97 5.16
CA GLU A 35 4.80 7.01 4.41
C GLU A 35 4.25 6.73 3.00
N LEU A 36 2.94 6.66 2.83
CA LEU A 36 2.32 6.57 1.49
C LEU A 36 2.60 7.84 0.69
N PHE A 37 2.60 9.02 1.31
CA PHE A 37 3.00 10.26 0.66
C PHE A 37 4.47 10.20 0.19
N LEU A 38 5.39 9.69 1.02
CA LEU A 38 6.78 9.47 0.60
C LEU A 38 6.84 8.56 -0.64
N ALA A 39 6.10 7.45 -0.63
CA ALA A 39 6.00 6.58 -1.79
C ALA A 39 5.48 7.32 -3.03
N GLN A 40 4.45 8.15 -2.92
CA GLN A 40 3.93 8.94 -4.04
C GLN A 40 4.96 9.92 -4.64
N THR A 41 5.93 10.36 -3.85
CA THR A 41 7.00 11.28 -4.29
C THR A 41 8.24 10.59 -4.85
N GLY A 42 8.24 9.26 -4.94
CA GLY A 42 9.41 8.49 -5.39
C GLY A 42 10.34 8.07 -4.27
N GLN A 43 10.10 8.52 -3.03
CA GLN A 43 10.93 8.20 -1.89
C GLN A 43 10.59 6.82 -1.31
N ARG A 44 11.58 6.19 -0.68
CA ARG A 44 11.37 4.93 0.03
C ARG A 44 10.91 5.24 1.46
N PRO A 45 9.73 4.76 1.89
CA PRO A 45 9.29 4.98 3.25
C PRO A 45 10.18 4.26 4.27
N PRO A 46 10.39 4.82 5.48
CA PRO A 46 11.25 4.23 6.50
C PRO A 46 10.83 2.82 6.93
N SER A 47 9.54 2.57 7.15
CA SER A 47 9.05 1.25 7.57
C SER A 47 8.94 0.23 6.43
N ALA A 48 9.18 0.64 5.19
CA ALA A 48 8.91 -0.15 3.99
C ALA A 48 9.77 -1.41 3.87
N LYS A 49 9.09 -2.56 3.78
CA LYS A 49 9.69 -3.87 3.54
C LYS A 49 9.13 -4.50 2.27
N THR A 50 9.98 -5.15 1.50
CA THR A 50 9.53 -5.94 0.35
C THR A 50 8.76 -7.16 0.84
N LEU A 51 7.52 -7.31 0.38
CA LEU A 51 6.72 -8.48 0.73
C LEU A 51 7.13 -9.66 -0.17
N LYS A 52 7.86 -10.63 0.41
CA LYS A 52 8.37 -11.80 -0.32
C LYS A 52 7.24 -12.72 -0.78
N GLY A 53 7.44 -13.41 -1.90
CA GLY A 53 6.47 -14.40 -2.44
C GLY A 53 5.31 -13.80 -3.24
N LEU A 54 5.39 -12.49 -3.52
CA LEU A 54 4.48 -11.76 -4.40
C LEU A 54 5.29 -11.07 -5.51
N SER A 55 4.76 -11.10 -6.73
CA SER A 55 5.33 -10.39 -7.88
C SER A 55 4.94 -8.90 -7.84
N GLY A 56 5.49 -8.12 -8.78
CA GLY A 56 5.02 -6.77 -9.05
C GLY A 56 5.40 -5.71 -8.02
N GLY A 57 6.58 -5.79 -7.41
CA GLY A 57 7.10 -4.71 -6.55
C GLY A 57 6.21 -4.41 -5.35
N THR A 58 5.65 -5.45 -4.73
CA THR A 58 4.76 -5.31 -3.58
C THR A 58 5.56 -4.97 -2.32
N VAL A 59 5.15 -3.91 -1.63
CA VAL A 59 5.80 -3.36 -0.44
C VAL A 59 4.78 -3.32 0.71
N GLU A 60 5.22 -3.70 1.91
CA GLU A 60 4.44 -3.56 3.14
C GLU A 60 5.05 -2.47 4.04
N LEU A 61 4.18 -1.63 4.61
CA LEU A 61 4.46 -0.76 5.75
C LEU A 61 4.02 -1.48 7.02
N ILE A 62 4.76 -1.29 8.11
CA ILE A 62 4.50 -1.95 9.39
C ILE A 62 4.63 -0.91 10.50
N ASP A 63 3.61 -0.84 11.35
CA ASP A 63 3.59 0.01 12.54
C ASP A 63 3.03 -0.76 13.73
N ASP A 64 3.66 -0.62 14.89
CA ASP A 64 3.25 -1.27 16.14
C ASP A 64 2.64 -0.21 17.06
N PHE A 65 1.36 -0.38 17.40
CA PHE A 65 0.62 0.57 18.23
C PHE A 65 -0.25 -0.17 19.24
N ASP A 66 -0.13 0.22 20.51
CA ASP A 66 -0.91 -0.31 21.65
C ASP A 66 -0.90 -1.86 21.74
N GLY A 67 0.26 -2.45 21.46
CA GLY A 67 0.42 -3.90 21.49
C GLY A 67 -0.15 -4.64 20.28
N ASP A 68 -0.65 -3.95 19.26
CA ASP A 68 -1.05 -4.52 17.98
C ASP A 68 -0.07 -4.14 16.87
N THR A 69 0.03 -4.99 15.83
CA THR A 69 0.81 -4.69 14.62
C THR A 69 -0.14 -4.40 13.47
N TYR A 70 -0.01 -3.23 12.87
CA TYR A 70 -0.77 -2.78 11.70
C TYR A 70 0.09 -2.88 10.46
N ARG A 71 -0.53 -3.21 9.33
CA ARG A 71 0.15 -3.29 8.04
C ARG A 71 -0.66 -2.64 6.93
N ALA A 72 0.03 -1.93 6.05
CA ALA A 72 -0.52 -1.44 4.79
C ALA A 72 0.35 -1.96 3.64
N VAL A 73 -0.26 -2.55 2.63
CA VAL A 73 0.43 -3.16 1.48
C VAL A 73 0.10 -2.37 0.23
N TYR A 74 1.12 -2.00 -0.53
CA TYR A 74 0.99 -1.27 -1.79
C TYR A 74 1.94 -1.81 -2.86
N THR A 75 1.75 -1.41 -4.12
CA THR A 75 2.67 -1.72 -5.22
C THR A 75 3.23 -0.45 -5.84
N THR A 76 4.52 -0.50 -6.19
CA THR A 76 5.24 0.56 -6.90
C THR A 76 5.43 0.28 -8.39
N ARG A 77 4.82 -0.80 -8.91
CA ARG A 77 5.03 -1.27 -10.30
C ARG A 77 4.62 -0.25 -11.36
N PHE A 78 3.71 0.66 -11.05
CA PHE A 78 3.14 1.60 -12.02
C PHE A 78 3.76 2.98 -11.83
N GLU A 79 4.29 3.56 -12.92
CA GLU A 79 5.10 4.77 -12.86
C GLU A 79 4.32 6.00 -12.38
N SER A 80 3.02 6.07 -12.65
CA SER A 80 2.15 7.22 -12.33
C SER A 80 1.18 7.00 -11.16
N VAL A 81 1.12 5.79 -10.59
CA VAL A 81 0.11 5.42 -9.58
C VAL A 81 0.70 4.49 -8.51
N ILE A 82 0.46 4.81 -7.25
CA ILE A 82 0.62 3.91 -6.11
C ILE A 82 -0.73 3.29 -5.80
N TYR A 83 -0.83 1.96 -5.91
CA TYR A 83 -2.04 1.24 -5.50
C TYR A 83 -1.87 0.65 -4.11
N VAL A 84 -2.73 1.04 -3.18
CA VAL A 84 -2.87 0.40 -1.87
C VAL A 84 -3.77 -0.81 -2.03
N LEU A 85 -3.22 -1.99 -1.78
CA LEU A 85 -3.84 -3.28 -2.02
C LEU A 85 -4.52 -3.82 -0.76
N HIS A 86 -3.94 -3.60 0.42
CA HIS A 86 -4.52 -4.13 1.66
C HIS A 86 -4.11 -3.31 2.87
N ALA A 87 -4.98 -3.26 3.87
CA ALA A 87 -4.70 -2.66 5.16
C ALA A 87 -5.34 -3.57 6.23
N PHE A 88 -4.54 -4.09 7.15
CA PHE A 88 -5.04 -5.01 8.18
C PHE A 88 -4.27 -4.89 9.50
N LYS A 89 -4.98 -5.15 10.59
CA LYS A 89 -4.41 -5.38 11.92
C LYS A 89 -4.11 -6.86 12.09
N LYS A 90 -2.88 -7.18 12.46
CA LYS A 90 -2.47 -8.53 12.80
C LYS A 90 -2.79 -8.83 14.27
N LYS A 91 -3.59 -9.87 14.51
CA LYS A 91 -4.11 -10.23 15.84
C LYS A 91 -3.12 -10.92 16.78
N SER A 92 -1.95 -11.36 16.31
CA SER A 92 -0.96 -12.08 17.14
C SER A 92 0.46 -11.62 16.83
N LYS A 93 1.26 -11.36 17.87
CA LYS A 93 2.68 -10.98 17.77
C LYS A 93 3.59 -12.13 17.31
N SER A 94 3.15 -13.38 17.40
CA SER A 94 4.02 -14.57 17.26
C SER A 94 4.37 -14.95 15.80
N GLY A 95 3.54 -14.62 14.81
CA GLY A 95 3.85 -14.96 13.41
C GLY A 95 4.61 -13.85 12.69
N ILE A 96 5.86 -14.04 12.25
CA ILE A 96 6.54 -12.99 11.45
C ILE A 96 5.85 -12.81 10.07
N LYS A 97 5.29 -13.90 9.55
CA LYS A 97 4.71 -13.99 8.20
C LYS A 97 3.28 -13.41 8.14
N THR A 98 2.98 -12.78 7.01
CA THR A 98 1.62 -12.43 6.62
C THR A 98 0.79 -13.71 6.43
N PRO A 99 -0.43 -13.81 6.98
CA PRO A 99 -1.30 -14.97 6.78
C PRO A 99 -1.57 -15.25 5.30
N GLN A 100 -1.73 -16.54 4.94
CA GLN A 100 -1.96 -16.94 3.53
C GLN A 100 -3.23 -16.31 2.95
N THR A 101 -4.28 -16.15 3.76
CA THR A 101 -5.52 -15.46 3.36
C THR A 101 -5.30 -14.01 2.96
N ASP A 102 -4.43 -13.28 3.68
CA ASP A 102 -4.06 -11.91 3.33
C ASP A 102 -3.20 -11.89 2.06
N ILE A 103 -2.27 -12.83 1.91
CA ILE A 103 -1.46 -12.99 0.69
C ILE A 103 -2.35 -13.22 -0.54
N ASP A 104 -3.34 -14.09 -0.45
CA ASP A 104 -4.23 -14.41 -1.57
C ASP A 104 -5.15 -13.22 -1.90
N LEU A 105 -5.59 -12.47 -0.89
CA LEU A 105 -6.35 -11.23 -1.10
C LEU A 105 -5.49 -10.17 -1.80
N ILE A 106 -4.22 -10.00 -1.39
CA ILE A 106 -3.28 -9.08 -2.02
C ILE A 106 -3.06 -9.47 -3.49
N ARG A 107 -2.89 -10.77 -3.80
CA ARG A 107 -2.75 -11.25 -5.19
C ARG A 107 -3.97 -10.91 -6.05
N LYS A 108 -5.17 -11.13 -5.51
CA LYS A 108 -6.42 -10.79 -6.19
C LYS A 108 -6.47 -9.28 -6.49
N ARG A 109 -6.23 -8.45 -5.48
CA ARG A 109 -6.29 -7.00 -5.62
C ARG A 109 -5.16 -6.42 -6.49
N LEU A 110 -4.02 -7.10 -6.60
CA LEU A 110 -2.97 -6.73 -7.54
C LEU A 110 -3.46 -6.87 -9.00
N LYS A 111 -4.22 -7.93 -9.32
CA LYS A 111 -4.85 -8.08 -10.63
C LYS A 111 -5.89 -6.98 -10.89
N ASP A 112 -6.67 -6.61 -9.86
CA ASP A 112 -7.63 -5.52 -9.96
C ASP A 112 -6.91 -4.18 -10.23
N ALA A 113 -5.76 -3.95 -9.61
CA ALA A 113 -4.92 -2.77 -9.86
C ALA A 113 -4.35 -2.75 -11.29
N GLU A 114 -3.91 -3.89 -11.81
CA GLU A 114 -3.46 -4.02 -13.21
C GLU A 114 -4.59 -3.67 -14.19
N ALA A 115 -5.80 -4.15 -13.94
CA ALA A 115 -6.96 -3.85 -14.77
C ALA A 115 -7.35 -2.35 -14.69
N ASP A 116 -7.36 -1.75 -13.49
CA ASP A 116 -7.60 -0.32 -13.33
C ASP A 116 -6.56 0.52 -14.07
N HIS A 117 -5.28 0.18 -13.92
CA HIS A 117 -4.20 0.89 -14.60
C HIS A 117 -4.30 0.79 -16.13
N ALA A 118 -4.56 -0.40 -16.67
CA ALA A 118 -4.76 -0.58 -18.11
C ALA A 118 -5.93 0.27 -18.64
N ASN A 119 -7.01 0.39 -17.87
CA ASN A 119 -8.14 1.23 -18.23
C ASN A 119 -7.82 2.73 -18.18
N ARG A 120 -6.97 3.17 -17.24
CA ARG A 120 -6.47 4.56 -17.19
C ARG A 120 -5.62 4.89 -18.42
N MET A 121 -4.67 4.03 -18.76
CA MET A 121 -3.80 4.23 -19.92
C MET A 121 -4.60 4.34 -21.24
N LYS A 122 -5.64 3.51 -21.42
CA LYS A 122 -6.55 3.59 -22.58
C LYS A 122 -7.31 4.91 -22.68
N ARG A 123 -7.60 5.57 -21.55
CA ARG A 123 -8.30 6.87 -21.54
C ARG A 123 -7.35 8.03 -21.85
N GLU A 124 -6.07 7.88 -21.52
CA GLU A 124 -5.04 8.90 -21.70
C GLU A 124 -4.44 8.90 -23.11
N THR A 125 -4.55 7.79 -23.85
CA THR A 125 -4.22 7.71 -25.29
C THR A 125 -5.50 7.48 -26.09
N PRO A 126 -6.24 8.54 -26.46
CA PRO A 126 -7.33 8.38 -27.42
C PRO A 126 -6.71 8.03 -28.77
N SER A 127 -7.18 6.91 -29.34
CA SER A 127 -6.86 6.50 -30.71
C SER A 127 -7.30 7.52 -31.75
#